data_AF-A0A395LNE7-F1
#
_entry.id   AF-A0A395LNE7-F1
#
_cell.length_a   1.000
_cell.length_b   1.000
_cell.length_c   1.000
_cell.angle_alpha   90.00
_cell.angle_beta   90.00
_cell.angle_gamma   90.00
#
_symmetry.space_group_name_H-M   'P 1'
#
loop_
_entity.id
_entity.type
_entity.pdbx_description
1 polymer ?
#
loop_
_entity_poly.entity_id
_entity_poly.type
_entity_poly.pdbx_seq_one_letter_code
_entity_poly.pdbx_strand_id
1 'polypeptide(L)'
;MAFLASVFGRILLALIFIVSGVTKVMNVAQTQAFIDKAIALPADIALPVGIFELVFGVFLAIGFMTRISSVLLCGFKLATIVVFHSEVSEPAVLQAALRNLAIAGGLLMVFAYGQARGSLDIWRERDRARRAEIRAAKAQAREKGAREAEARLAAEPSGG
;
A
#
# COMPACT_ATOMS: atom_id res chain seq x y z
N MET A 1 -10.94 -6.57 -14.17
CA MET A 1 -11.31 -5.14 -14.20
C MET A 1 -10.84 -4.36 -12.98
N ALA A 2 -11.22 -4.73 -11.75
CA ALA A 2 -10.87 -3.96 -10.53
C ALA A 2 -9.36 -3.79 -10.27
N PHE A 3 -8.52 -4.73 -10.70
CA PHE A 3 -7.05 -4.64 -10.57
C PHE A 3 -6.46 -3.51 -11.43
N LEU A 4 -6.94 -3.34 -12.66
CA LEU A 4 -6.44 -2.30 -13.55
C LEU A 4 -6.81 -0.92 -12.98
N ALA A 5 -8.05 -0.77 -12.51
CA ALA A 5 -8.53 0.46 -11.89
C ALA A 5 -7.73 0.85 -10.63
N SER A 6 -7.34 -0.11 -9.79
CA SER A 6 -6.55 0.20 -8.58
C SER A 6 -5.11 0.59 -8.90
N VAL A 7 -4.50 -0.03 -9.92
CA VAL A 7 -3.15 0.34 -10.38
C VAL A 7 -3.17 1.75 -10.99
N PHE A 8 -4.12 2.02 -11.89
CA PHE A 8 -4.28 3.35 -12.49
C PHE A 8 -4.57 4.42 -11.45
N GLY A 9 -5.50 4.18 -10.52
CA GLY A 9 -5.82 5.13 -9.46
C GLY A 9 -4.61 5.47 -8.57
N ARG A 10 -3.78 4.47 -8.25
CA ARG A 10 -2.55 4.68 -7.48
C ARG A 10 -1.50 5.47 -8.25
N ILE A 11 -1.32 5.21 -9.55
CA ILE A 11 -0.39 5.97 -10.40
C ILE A 11 -0.84 7.43 -10.51
N LEU A 12 -2.14 7.68 -10.72
CA LEU A 12 -2.70 9.03 -10.79
C LEU A 12 -2.51 9.79 -9.49
N LEU A 13 -2.76 9.16 -8.34
CA LEU A 13 -2.48 9.76 -7.03
C LEU A 13 -0.99 10.07 -6.86
N ALA A 14 -0.13 9.10 -7.17
CA ALA A 14 1.32 9.25 -7.05
C ALA A 14 1.86 10.38 -7.94
N LEU A 15 1.32 10.55 -9.16
CA LEU A 15 1.73 11.59 -10.09
C LEU A 15 1.58 13.00 -9.48
N ILE A 16 0.51 13.25 -8.71
CA ILE A 16 0.30 14.53 -8.04
C ILE A 16 1.43 14.83 -7.06
N PHE A 17 1.86 13.83 -6.28
CA PHE A 17 2.95 13.96 -5.31
C PHE A 17 4.31 14.13 -6.00
N ILE A 18 4.55 13.40 -7.09
CA ILE A 18 5.80 13.50 -7.85
C ILE A 18 5.94 14.90 -8.45
N VAL A 19 4.92 15.39 -9.15
CA VAL A 19 4.94 16.72 -9.75
C VAL A 19 5.07 17.79 -8.67
N SER A 20 4.28 17.72 -7.60
CA SER A 20 4.36 18.62 -6.45
C SER A 20 5.76 18.63 -5.81
N GLY A 21 6.34 17.45 -5.58
CA GLY A 21 7.68 17.29 -5.02
C GLY A 21 8.77 17.89 -5.91
N VAL A 22 8.75 17.61 -7.22
CA VAL A 22 9.69 18.21 -8.19
C VAL A 22 9.57 19.73 -8.18
N THR A 23 8.35 20.28 -8.23
CA THR A 23 8.16 21.73 -8.20
C THR A 23 8.71 22.36 -6.92
N LYS A 24 8.54 21.73 -5.75
CA LYS A 24 9.11 22.20 -4.48
C LYS A 24 10.62 22.14 -4.44
N VAL A 25 11.23 21.10 -5.03
CA VAL A 25 12.70 20.94 -5.08
C VAL A 25 13.32 21.89 -6.10
N MET A 26 12.65 22.19 -7.22
CA MET A 26 13.15 23.14 -8.22
C MET A 26 12.94 24.59 -7.82
N ASN A 27 11.84 24.91 -7.13
CA ASN A 27 11.51 26.27 -6.69
C ASN A 27 11.61 26.42 -5.17
N VAL A 28 12.78 26.09 -4.62
CA VAL A 28 13.05 26.22 -3.17
C VAL A 28 12.82 27.67 -2.73
N ALA A 29 13.33 28.65 -3.47
CA ALA A 29 13.20 30.07 -3.14
C ALA A 29 11.74 30.56 -3.08
N GLN A 30 10.87 30.08 -3.97
CA GLN A 30 9.44 30.43 -3.92
C GLN A 30 8.73 29.72 -2.76
N THR A 31 9.14 28.48 -2.44
CA THR A 31 8.59 27.73 -1.32
C THR A 31 9.00 28.35 0.02
N GLN A 32 10.24 28.82 0.13
CA GLN A 32 10.74 29.57 1.28
C GLN A 32 9.95 30.86 1.47
N ALA A 33 9.75 31.65 0.41
CA ALA A 33 8.94 32.86 0.47
C ALA A 33 7.47 32.60 0.86
N PHE A 34 6.92 31.43 0.52
CA PHE A 34 5.57 31.02 0.91
C PHE A 34 5.50 30.59 2.38
N ILE A 35 6.52 29.88 2.87
CA ILE A 35 6.62 29.46 4.27
C ILE A 35 6.83 30.68 5.16
N ASP A 36 7.76 31.58 4.82
CA ASP A 36 8.03 32.83 5.56
C ASP A 36 6.77 33.70 5.72
N LYS A 37 5.85 33.66 4.74
CA LYS A 37 4.58 34.40 4.79
C LYS A 37 3.48 33.70 5.57
N ALA A 38 3.46 32.36 5.60
CA ALA A 38 2.35 31.59 6.17
C ALA A 38 2.62 31.12 7.61
N ILE A 39 3.88 30.81 7.96
CA ILE A 39 4.24 30.22 9.24
C ILE A 39 5.65 30.65 9.62
N ALA A 40 5.88 31.00 10.89
CA ALA A 40 7.22 31.19 11.46
C ALA A 40 8.00 29.86 11.62
N LEU A 41 7.91 28.94 10.64
CA LEU A 41 8.70 27.72 10.59
C LEU A 41 10.03 28.02 9.87
N PRO A 42 11.14 27.38 10.28
CA PRO A 42 12.41 27.55 9.60
C PRO A 42 12.28 27.19 8.12
N ALA A 43 12.65 28.14 7.25
CA ALA A 43 12.62 28.02 5.79
C ALA A 43 13.41 26.80 5.27
N ASP A 44 14.33 26.27 6.07
CA ASP A 44 15.13 25.07 5.78
C ASP A 44 14.32 23.77 5.70
N ILE A 45 13.09 23.74 6.21
CA ILE A 45 12.23 22.54 6.18
C ILE A 45 11.58 22.33 4.79
N ALA A 46 11.55 23.36 3.94
CA ALA A 46 10.94 23.30 2.60
C ALA A 46 11.53 22.18 1.72
N LEU A 47 12.86 22.08 1.74
CA LEU A 47 13.65 21.17 0.91
C LEU A 47 13.47 19.69 1.34
N PRO A 48 13.65 19.31 2.62
CA PRO A 48 13.40 17.94 3.06
C PRO A 48 11.94 17.53 2.89
N VAL A 49 10.98 18.45 3.02
CA VAL A 49 9.56 18.19 2.75
C VAL A 49 9.31 17.89 1.27
N GLY A 50 9.91 18.64 0.35
CA GLY A 50 9.81 18.39 -1.09
C GLY A 50 10.40 17.03 -1.48
N ILE A 51 11.58 16.71 -0.94
CA ILE A 51 12.23 15.40 -1.14
C ILE A 51 11.36 14.27 -0.58
N PHE A 52 10.81 14.44 0.63
CA PHE A 52 9.92 13.47 1.24
C PHE A 52 8.69 13.20 0.35
N GLU A 53 8.02 14.26 -0.11
CA GLU A 53 6.84 14.14 -0.97
C GLU A 53 7.17 13.40 -2.28
N LEU A 54 8.34 13.69 -2.87
CA LEU A 54 8.81 13.04 -4.09
C LEU A 54 9.13 11.56 -3.87
N VAL A 55 9.91 11.22 -2.84
CA VAL A 55 10.33 9.84 -2.55
C VAL A 55 9.12 8.96 -2.22
N PHE A 56 8.24 9.43 -1.33
CA PHE A 56 7.03 8.67 -0.99
C PHE A 56 6.01 8.63 -2.13
N GLY A 57 5.96 9.65 -2.98
CA GLY A 57 5.19 9.64 -4.23
C GLY A 57 5.69 8.56 -5.20
N VAL A 58 7.00 8.45 -5.40
CA VAL A 58 7.61 7.40 -6.24
C VAL A 58 7.37 6.02 -5.64
N PHE A 59 7.50 5.85 -4.32
CA PHE A 59 7.21 4.57 -3.65
C PHE A 59 5.75 4.17 -3.84
N LEU A 60 4.83 5.13 -3.76
CA LEU A 60 3.41 4.92 -4.03
C LEU A 60 3.18 4.49 -5.49
N ALA A 61 3.85 5.10 -6.46
CA ALA A 61 3.76 4.75 -7.89
C ALA A 61 4.25 3.33 -8.18
N ILE A 62 5.45 2.98 -7.69
CA ILE A 62 6.07 1.65 -7.87
C ILE A 62 5.27 0.57 -7.13
N GLY A 63 4.48 0.96 -6.12
CA GLY A 63 3.76 0.03 -5.26
C GLY A 63 4.65 -0.56 -4.17
N PHE A 64 5.78 0.07 -3.88
CA PHE A 64 6.67 -0.31 -2.78
C PHE A 64 6.15 0.31 -1.48
N MET A 65 5.97 -0.53 -0.45
CA MET A 65 5.51 -0.11 0.89
C MET A 65 4.24 0.76 0.90
N THR A 66 3.29 0.49 -0.01
CA THR A 66 2.09 1.34 -0.29
C THR A 66 1.32 1.78 0.94
N ARG A 67 1.17 0.93 1.96
CA ARG A 67 0.48 1.29 3.21
C ARG A 67 1.20 2.39 3.99
N ILE A 68 2.52 2.30 4.11
CA ILE A 68 3.30 3.27 4.88
C ILE A 68 3.38 4.58 4.10
N SER A 69 3.66 4.52 2.80
CA SER A 69 3.68 5.70 1.93
C SER A 69 2.34 6.42 1.90
N SER A 70 1.21 5.70 1.82
CA SER A 70 -0.12 6.31 1.81
C SER A 70 -0.48 7.00 3.14
N VAL A 71 -0.17 6.38 4.28
CA VAL A 71 -0.42 6.99 5.60
C VAL A 71 0.43 8.23 5.80
N LEU A 72 1.72 8.16 5.46
CA LEU A 72 2.66 9.29 5.57
C LEU A 72 2.23 10.47 4.69
N LEU A 73 1.91 10.21 3.41
CA LEU A 73 1.44 11.25 2.49
C LEU A 73 0.06 11.80 2.90
N CYS A 74 -0.81 10.96 3.48
CA CYS A 74 -2.12 11.39 3.96
C CYS A 74 -1.98 12.33 5.15
N GLY A 75 -1.20 11.95 6.16
CA GLY A 75 -0.90 12.80 7.31
C GLY A 75 -0.26 14.12 6.88
N PHE A 76 0.67 14.07 5.93
CA PHE A 76 1.30 15.27 5.37
C PHE A 76 0.30 16.21 4.67
N LYS A 77 -0.62 15.68 3.85
CA LYS A 77 -1.65 16.50 3.19
C LYS A 77 -2.63 17.09 4.20
N LEU A 78 -3.05 16.33 5.22
CA LEU A 78 -3.91 16.84 6.29
C LEU A 78 -3.22 17.95 7.09
N ALA A 79 -1.94 17.77 7.45
CA ALA A 79 -1.15 18.81 8.10
C ALA A 79 -1.07 20.06 7.22
N THR A 80 -0.85 19.91 5.90
CA THR A 80 -0.83 21.04 4.96
C THR A 80 -2.17 21.79 4.92
N ILE A 81 -3.31 21.09 5.00
CA ILE A 81 -4.62 21.73 5.06
C ILE A 81 -4.76 22.56 6.33
N VAL A 82 -4.52 21.95 7.50
CA VAL A 82 -4.68 22.62 8.81
C VAL A 82 -3.78 23.84 8.93
N VAL A 83 -2.55 23.74 8.42
CA VAL A 83 -1.52 24.75 8.59
C VAL A 83 -1.65 25.91 7.59
N PHE A 84 -1.99 25.64 6.33
CA PHE A 84 -2.00 26.66 5.27
C PHE A 84 -3.40 27.18 4.90
N HIS A 85 -4.48 26.54 5.38
CA HIS A 85 -5.85 26.88 4.98
C HIS A 85 -6.70 27.34 6.17
N SER A 86 -6.11 28.03 7.14
CA SER A 86 -6.82 28.65 8.26
C SER A 86 -7.70 29.84 7.84
N GLU A 87 -7.41 30.47 6.70
CA GLU A 87 -8.20 31.56 6.13
C GLU A 87 -9.15 31.06 5.03
N VAL A 88 -10.20 30.33 5.46
CA VAL A 88 -11.22 29.74 4.56
C VAL A 88 -12.11 30.80 3.88
N SER A 89 -11.89 32.07 4.19
CA SER A 89 -12.64 33.23 3.69
C SER A 89 -12.47 33.45 2.18
N GLU A 90 -11.35 33.00 1.60
CA GLU A 90 -11.11 33.10 0.16
C GLU A 90 -11.50 31.81 -0.60
N PRO A 91 -12.27 31.92 -1.70
CA PRO A 91 -12.74 30.75 -2.45
C PRO A 91 -11.60 29.95 -3.08
N ALA A 92 -10.47 30.60 -3.42
CA ALA A 92 -9.29 29.91 -3.95
C ALA A 92 -8.62 29.01 -2.89
N VAL A 93 -8.54 29.48 -1.64
CA VAL A 93 -8.01 28.71 -0.51
C VAL A 93 -8.94 27.53 -0.20
N LEU A 94 -10.25 27.76 -0.12
CA LEU A 94 -11.22 26.68 0.10
C LEU A 94 -11.12 25.57 -0.97
N GLN A 95 -10.98 25.93 -2.25
CA GLN A 95 -10.81 24.94 -3.33
C GLN A 95 -9.52 24.12 -3.20
N ALA A 96 -8.41 24.76 -2.79
CA ALA A 96 -7.14 24.07 -2.55
C ALA A 96 -7.24 23.11 -1.34
N ALA A 97 -7.92 23.52 -0.27
CA ALA A 97 -8.19 22.68 0.89
C ALA A 97 -9.01 21.44 0.51
N LEU A 98 -10.12 21.63 -0.21
CA LEU A 98 -10.99 20.55 -0.67
C LEU A 98 -10.26 19.58 -1.60
N ARG A 99 -9.40 20.08 -2.50
CA ARG A 99 -8.57 19.24 -3.36
C ARG A 99 -7.61 18.38 -2.54
N ASN A 100 -6.91 18.98 -1.58
CA ASN A 100 -6.00 18.24 -0.69
C ASN A 100 -6.75 17.21 0.17
N LEU A 101 -7.97 17.54 0.60
CA LEU A 101 -8.83 16.63 1.36
C LEU A 101 -9.28 15.42 0.52
N ALA A 102 -9.66 15.66 -0.74
CA ALA A 102 -9.98 14.60 -1.69
C ALA A 102 -8.78 13.67 -1.96
N ILE A 103 -7.58 14.25 -2.09
CA ILE A 103 -6.34 13.48 -2.24
C ILE A 103 -6.07 12.63 -0.99
N ALA A 104 -6.26 13.19 0.22
CA ALA A 104 -6.14 12.43 1.47
C ALA A 104 -7.14 11.27 1.53
N GLY A 105 -8.39 11.48 1.11
CA GLY A 105 -9.39 10.42 0.98
C GLY A 105 -8.99 9.33 -0.02
N GLY A 106 -8.44 9.70 -1.17
CA GLY A 106 -7.89 8.76 -2.15
C GLY A 106 -6.72 7.94 -1.60
N LEU A 107 -5.84 8.56 -0.80
CA LEU A 107 -4.76 7.85 -0.11
C LEU A 107 -5.27 6.89 0.97
N LEU A 108 -6.31 7.26 1.73
CA LEU A 108 -6.95 6.37 2.69
C LEU A 108 -7.60 5.16 1.99
N MET A 109 -8.19 5.35 0.82
CA MET A 109 -8.63 4.23 -0.02
C MET A 109 -7.46 3.35 -0.44
N VAL A 110 -6.33 3.92 -0.88
CA VAL A 110 -5.13 3.13 -1.19
C VAL A 110 -4.58 2.40 0.04
N PHE A 111 -4.68 2.98 1.23
CA PHE A 111 -4.31 2.31 2.49
C PHE A 111 -5.23 1.12 2.78
N ALA A 112 -6.55 1.31 2.64
CA ALA A 112 -7.57 0.28 2.85
C ALA A 112 -7.42 -0.87 1.85
N TYR A 113 -7.18 -0.56 0.58
CA TYR A 113 -7.04 -1.54 -0.51
C TYR A 113 -5.60 -1.99 -0.77
N GLY A 114 -4.61 -1.44 -0.05
CA GLY A 114 -3.18 -1.68 -0.27
C GLY A 114 -2.71 -3.12 -0.07
N GLN A 115 -3.58 -3.98 0.49
CA GLN A 115 -3.39 -5.42 0.67
C GLN A 115 -4.42 -6.28 -0.10
N ALA A 116 -5.37 -5.68 -0.83
CA ALA A 116 -6.56 -6.43 -1.22
C ALA A 116 -6.35 -7.50 -2.30
N ARG A 117 -5.24 -7.57 -3.07
CA ARG A 117 -5.11 -8.58 -4.16
C ARG A 117 -3.71 -9.06 -4.57
N GLY A 118 -2.63 -8.71 -3.86
CA GLY A 118 -1.29 -8.81 -4.45
C GLY A 118 -0.52 -10.13 -4.33
N SER A 119 -0.45 -10.74 -3.15
CA SER A 119 0.55 -11.81 -2.96
C SER A 119 0.26 -12.74 -1.78
N LEU A 120 -0.20 -12.21 -0.64
CA LEU A 120 -0.39 -13.02 0.56
C LEU A 120 -1.62 -13.93 0.50
N ASP A 121 -2.72 -13.52 -0.14
CA ASP A 121 -3.90 -14.37 -0.26
C ASP A 121 -3.70 -15.51 -1.26
N ILE A 122 -3.03 -15.26 -2.38
CA ILE A 122 -2.66 -16.31 -3.35
C ILE A 122 -1.68 -17.30 -2.70
N TRP A 123 -0.74 -16.82 -1.88
CA TRP A 123 0.19 -17.68 -1.16
C TRP A 123 -0.55 -18.51 -0.09
N ARG A 124 -1.51 -17.92 0.64
CA ARG A 124 -2.34 -18.63 1.65
C ARG A 124 -3.32 -19.62 1.03
N GLU A 125 -3.89 -19.33 -0.13
CA GLU A 125 -4.73 -20.28 -0.87
C GLU A 125 -3.91 -21.43 -1.43
N ARG A 126 -2.75 -21.15 -2.05
CA ARG A 126 -1.83 -22.20 -2.51
C ARG A 126 -1.28 -23.03 -1.37
N ASP A 127 -0.96 -22.43 -0.23
CA ASP A 127 -0.44 -23.17 0.93
C ASP A 127 -1.53 -24.00 1.61
N ARG A 128 -2.79 -23.51 1.65
CA ARG A 128 -3.94 -24.31 2.11
C ARG A 128 -4.25 -25.46 1.18
N ALA A 129 -4.24 -25.23 -0.13
CA ALA A 129 -4.43 -26.28 -1.14
C ALA A 129 -3.32 -27.33 -1.06
N ARG A 130 -2.06 -26.90 -0.99
CA ARG A 130 -0.90 -27.80 -0.86
C ARG A 130 -0.92 -28.62 0.43
N ARG A 131 -1.33 -28.02 1.56
CA ARG A 131 -1.52 -28.75 2.83
C ARG A 131 -2.71 -29.70 2.80
N ALA A 132 -3.74 -29.40 2.01
CA ALA A 132 -4.85 -30.33 1.81
C ALA A 132 -4.41 -31.52 0.94
N GLU A 133 -3.68 -31.27 -0.15
CA GLU A 133 -3.09 -32.31 -1.01
C GLU A 133 -2.11 -33.21 -0.24
N ILE A 134 -1.20 -32.64 0.56
CA ILE A 134 -0.26 -33.43 1.38
C ILE A 134 -1.00 -34.30 2.40
N ARG A 135 -2.06 -33.79 3.02
CA ARG A 135 -2.89 -34.58 3.96
C ARG A 135 -3.66 -35.69 3.25
N ALA A 136 -4.22 -35.42 2.07
CA ALA A 136 -4.90 -36.41 1.25
C ALA A 136 -3.94 -37.52 0.78
N ALA A 137 -2.75 -37.15 0.29
CA ALA A 137 -1.72 -38.10 -0.13
C ALA A 137 -1.25 -38.98 1.04
N LYS A 138 -1.09 -38.40 2.24
CA LYS A 138 -0.69 -39.15 3.44
C LYS A 138 -1.79 -40.09 3.95
N ALA A 139 -3.06 -39.71 3.80
CA ALA A 139 -4.20 -40.57 4.10
C ALA A 139 -4.27 -41.76 3.14
N GLN A 140 -4.15 -41.51 1.83
CA GLN A 140 -4.11 -42.57 0.81
C GLN A 140 -2.93 -43.53 1.01
N ALA A 141 -1.76 -43.02 1.39
CA ALA A 141 -0.59 -43.85 1.69
C ALA A 141 -0.82 -44.73 2.94
N ARG A 142 -1.51 -44.22 3.97
CA ARG A 142 -1.89 -45.01 5.15
C ARG A 142 -2.90 -46.11 4.82
N GLU A 143 -3.90 -45.80 3.99
CA GLU A 143 -4.91 -46.79 3.57
C GLU A 143 -4.30 -47.89 2.70
N LYS A 144 -3.44 -47.53 1.73
CA LYS A 144 -2.71 -48.51 0.93
C LYS A 144 -1.78 -49.37 1.79
N GLY A 145 -1.04 -48.76 2.70
CA GLY A 145 -0.17 -49.50 3.63
C GLY A 145 -0.94 -50.44 4.56
N ALA A 146 -2.13 -50.05 5.02
CA ALA A 146 -3.00 -50.93 5.81
C ALA A 146 -3.52 -52.12 5.00
N ARG A 147 -3.97 -51.89 3.75
CA ARG A 147 -4.43 -52.97 2.86
C ARG A 147 -3.30 -53.92 2.47
N GLU A 148 -2.10 -53.40 2.24
CA GLU A 148 -0.92 -54.22 1.96
C GLU A 148 -0.48 -55.03 3.20
N ALA A 149 -0.60 -54.48 4.40
CA ALA A 149 -0.33 -55.19 5.64
C ALA A 149 -1.36 -56.30 5.90
N GLU A 150 -2.65 -56.03 5.69
CA GLU A 150 -3.73 -57.03 5.77
C GLU A 150 -3.54 -58.14 4.73
N ALA A 151 -3.16 -57.79 3.50
CA ALA A 151 -2.86 -58.77 2.45
C ALA A 151 -1.63 -59.63 2.79
N ARG A 152 -0.59 -59.06 3.42
CA ARG A 152 0.58 -59.80 3.89
C ARG A 152 0.24 -60.75 5.03
N LEU A 153 -0.58 -60.32 5.99
CA LEU A 153 -1.05 -61.15 7.11
C LEU A 153 -1.98 -62.28 6.63
N ALA A 154 -2.80 -62.03 5.60
CA ALA A 154 -3.63 -63.06 4.98
C ALA A 154 -2.85 -64.03 4.08
N ALA A 155 -1.70 -63.60 3.56
CA ALA A 155 -0.81 -64.42 2.74
C ALA A 155 0.26 -65.17 3.55
N GLU A 156 0.44 -64.87 4.83
CA GLU A 156 1.20 -65.71 5.76
C GLU A 156 0.43 -67.02 5.93
N PRO A 157 0.92 -68.14 5.38
CA PRO A 157 0.26 -69.41 5.60
C PRO A 157 0.42 -69.72 7.08
N SER A 158 -0.69 -70.13 7.71
CA SER A 158 -0.69 -70.77 9.02
C SER A 158 0.27 -71.96 8.99
N GLY A 159 1.53 -71.71 9.31
CA GLY A 159 2.64 -72.64 9.17
C GLY A 159 3.32 -72.80 10.51
N GLY A 160 3.05 -73.95 11.15
CA GLY A 160 3.70 -74.41 12.36
C GLY A 160 2.73 -75.10 13.29
#